data_AF-A0A5J4SI73-F1
#
_entry.id   AF-A0A5J4SI73-F1
#
_cell.length_a   1.000
_cell.length_b   1.000
_cell.length_c   1.000
_cell.angle_alpha   90.00
_cell.angle_beta   90.00
_cell.angle_gamma   90.00
#
_symmetry.space_group_name_H-M   'P 1'
#
loop_
_entity.id
_entity.type
_entity.pdbx_description
1 polymer ?
#
loop_
_entity_poly.entity_id
_entity_poly.type
_entity_poly.pdbx_seq_one_letter_code
_entity_poly.pdbx_strand_id
1 'polypeptide(L)'
;MSLSFNFQTFLYAAIMIRIQKLKVAPAFLYINRASSESYSPVVAMGEPRKPKISINDFSIYEEEFRERLQMLLEGIYDLQEPFTQTPYTEKCPYCNFKGICER
;
A
#
# COMPACT_ATOMS: atom_id res chain seq x y z
N MET A 1 -6.25 -8.54 3.84
CA MET A 1 -4.88 -8.07 4.12
C MET A 1 -4.93 -6.56 4.03
N SER A 2 -4.82 -5.84 5.15
CA SER A 2 -5.20 -4.41 5.23
C SER A 2 -4.38 -3.56 4.25
N LEU A 3 -5.04 -2.70 3.47
CA LEU A 3 -4.43 -1.86 2.45
C LEU A 3 -3.22 -1.03 2.93
N SER A 4 -3.13 -0.71 4.23
CA SER A 4 -2.14 0.22 4.77
C SER A 4 -0.68 -0.21 4.65
N PHE A 5 -0.35 -1.50 4.84
CA PHE A 5 1.04 -1.96 4.75
C PHE A 5 1.56 -1.95 3.31
N ASN A 6 0.68 -2.28 2.35
CA ASN A 6 1.03 -2.36 0.93
C ASN A 6 1.43 -0.99 0.36
N PHE A 7 0.73 0.08 0.77
CA PHE A 7 1.03 1.43 0.29
C PHE A 7 2.46 1.88 0.64
N GLN A 8 2.87 1.75 1.91
CA GLN A 8 4.21 2.15 2.34
C GLN A 8 5.31 1.43 1.55
N THR A 9 5.15 0.13 1.34
CA THR A 9 6.15 -0.68 0.62
C THR A 9 6.20 -0.31 -0.85
N PHE A 10 5.06 -0.02 -1.48
CA PHE A 10 5.00 0.43 -2.87
C PHE A 10 5.59 1.84 -3.02
N LEU A 11 5.40 2.72 -2.04
CA LEU A 11 6.03 4.03 -2.02
C LEU A 11 7.56 3.91 -2.01
N TYR A 12 8.11 3.06 -1.14
CA TYR A 12 9.55 2.79 -1.15
C TYR A 12 10.02 2.16 -2.46
N ALA A 13 9.27 1.21 -3.03
CA ALA A 13 9.62 0.62 -4.31
C ALA A 13 9.65 1.65 -5.45
N ALA A 14 8.67 2.56 -5.47
CA ALA A 14 8.59 3.67 -6.43
C ALA A 14 9.76 4.66 -6.29
N ILE A 15 10.29 4.85 -5.08
CA ILE A 15 11.51 5.65 -4.88
C ILE A 15 12.74 4.89 -5.38
N MET A 16 12.89 3.63 -4.94
CA MET A 16 14.08 2.82 -5.21
C MET A 16 14.31 2.56 -6.70
N ILE A 17 13.24 2.36 -7.47
CA ILE A 17 13.34 2.08 -8.91
C ILE A 17 13.97 3.22 -9.72
N ARG A 18 13.91 4.45 -9.21
CA ARG A 18 14.55 5.61 -9.84
C ARG A 18 16.02 5.80 -9.43
N ILE A 19 16.45 5.10 -8.39
CA ILE A 19 17.81 5.20 -7.82
C ILE A 19 18.69 4.06 -8.33
N GLN A 20 18.11 2.87 -8.52
CA GLN A 20 18.85 1.64 -8.81
C GLN A 20 18.49 1.05 -10.18
N LYS A 21 19.44 0.34 -10.80
CA LYS A 21 19.30 -0.17 -12.18
C LYS A 21 18.64 -1.55 -12.28
N LEU A 22 18.53 -2.29 -11.19
CA LEU A 22 17.94 -3.62 -11.15
C LEU A 22 16.44 -3.54 -10.87
N LYS A 23 15.75 -4.63 -11.16
CA LYS A 23 14.32 -4.78 -10.83
C LYS A 23 14.12 -4.64 -9.31
N VAL A 24 13.03 -3.99 -8.93
CA VAL A 24 12.64 -3.79 -7.54
C VAL A 24 11.48 -4.72 -7.21
N ALA A 25 11.64 -5.59 -6.22
CA ALA A 25 10.56 -6.42 -5.69
C ALA A 25 10.13 -5.88 -4.30
N PRO A 26 8.90 -5.39 -4.13
CA PRO A 26 8.39 -5.00 -2.82
C PRO A 26 8.27 -6.23 -1.91
N ALA A 27 8.69 -6.12 -0.65
CA ALA A 27 8.75 -7.27 0.26
C ALA A 27 8.42 -6.91 1.72
N PHE A 28 7.80 -7.85 2.43
CA PHE A 28 7.57 -7.83 3.88
C PHE A 28 8.24 -9.03 4.52
N LEU A 29 9.18 -8.78 5.43
CA LEU A 29 9.80 -9.83 6.23
C LEU A 29 8.90 -10.17 7.44
N TYR A 30 8.35 -11.38 7.44
CA TYR A 30 7.62 -11.97 8.56
C TYR A 30 8.57 -12.90 9.31
N ILE A 31 9.17 -12.38 10.38
CA ILE A 31 10.22 -13.07 11.16
C ILE A 31 9.76 -14.46 11.62
N ASN A 32 8.51 -14.58 12.07
CA ASN A 32 7.94 -15.85 12.52
C ASN A 32 7.77 -16.92 11.43
N ARG A 33 7.92 -16.55 10.15
CA ARG A 33 7.83 -17.46 8.99
C ARG A 33 9.15 -17.60 8.26
N ALA A 34 10.17 -16.83 8.64
CA ALA A 34 11.44 -16.74 7.93
C ALA A 34 12.23 -18.07 7.94
N SER A 35 11.97 -18.97 8.88
CA SER A 35 12.60 -20.29 8.94
C SER A 35 12.00 -21.33 7.98
N SER A 36 10.89 -21.02 7.31
CA SER A 36 10.24 -21.95 6.39
C SER A 36 10.86 -21.87 5.00
N GLU A 37 11.24 -23.01 4.41
CA GLU A 37 11.83 -23.06 3.06
C GLU A 37 10.87 -22.56 1.97
N SER A 38 9.55 -22.68 2.20
CA SER A 38 8.51 -22.21 1.29
C SER A 38 8.14 -20.73 1.45
N TYR A 39 8.77 -20.02 2.40
CA TYR A 39 8.42 -18.63 2.68
C TYR A 39 9.03 -17.67 1.65
N SER A 40 8.17 -16.85 1.04
CA SER A 40 8.58 -15.71 0.23
C SER A 40 8.18 -14.41 0.93
N PRO A 41 9.11 -13.45 1.10
CA PRO A 41 8.79 -12.13 1.62
C PRO A 41 8.17 -11.22 0.55
N VAL A 42 8.21 -11.59 -0.74
CA VAL A 42 7.76 -10.74 -1.84
C VAL A 42 6.24 -10.54 -1.78
N VAL A 43 5.79 -9.31 -2.01
CA VAL A 43 4.37 -8.97 -2.06
C VAL A 43 3.72 -9.70 -3.23
N ALA A 44 2.59 -10.35 -2.97
CA ALA A 44 1.79 -11.04 -3.99
C ALA A 44 0.40 -10.41 -4.14
N MET A 45 0.01 -10.12 -5.38
CA MET A 45 -1.28 -9.52 -5.74
C MET A 45 -2.15 -10.49 -6.54
N GLY A 46 -3.47 -10.34 -6.42
CA GLY A 46 -4.45 -11.19 -7.08
C GLY A 46 -5.79 -11.18 -6.34
N GLU A 47 -6.82 -11.66 -7.00
CA GLU A 47 -8.17 -11.72 -6.43
C GLU A 47 -8.25 -12.64 -5.20
N PRO A 48 -9.18 -12.38 -4.28
CA PRO A 48 -9.48 -13.32 -3.20
C PRO A 48 -9.78 -14.71 -3.76
N ARG A 49 -9.19 -15.76 -3.16
CA ARG A 49 -9.37 -17.17 -3.52
C ARG A 49 -8.79 -17.60 -4.88
N LYS A 50 -8.06 -16.74 -5.60
CA LYS A 50 -7.25 -17.12 -6.76
C LYS A 50 -5.75 -17.18 -6.39
N PRO A 51 -4.92 -17.93 -7.14
CA PRO A 51 -3.47 -17.87 -6.99
C PRO A 51 -2.98 -16.43 -7.13
N LYS A 52 -2.16 -15.97 -6.19
CA LYS A 52 -1.57 -14.63 -6.22
C LYS A 52 -0.26 -14.65 -6.99
N ILE A 53 -0.01 -13.59 -7.74
CA ILE A 53 1.20 -13.39 -8.52
C ILE A 53 2.17 -12.54 -7.69
N SER A 54 3.40 -13.03 -7.54
CA SER A 54 4.46 -12.29 -6.85
C SER A 54 4.95 -11.12 -7.70
N ILE A 55 5.08 -9.95 -7.11
CA ILE A 55 5.60 -8.75 -7.77
C ILE A 55 7.12 -8.79 -7.71
N ASN A 56 7.73 -9.45 -8.68
CA ASN A 56 9.19 -9.50 -8.80
C ASN A 56 9.77 -8.28 -9.52
N ASP A 57 8.91 -7.49 -10.17
CA ASP A 57 9.27 -6.29 -10.92
C ASP A 57 8.21 -5.21 -10.73
N PHE A 58 8.50 -4.23 -9.89
CA PHE A 58 7.61 -3.12 -9.59
C PHE A 58 7.45 -2.14 -10.76
N SER A 59 8.34 -2.16 -11.76
CA SER A 59 8.26 -1.25 -12.92
C SER A 59 6.91 -1.30 -13.63
N ILE A 60 6.28 -2.48 -13.63
CA ILE A 60 4.96 -2.74 -14.22
C ILE A 60 3.86 -1.90 -13.56
N TYR A 61 4.04 -1.52 -12.29
CA TYR A 61 3.04 -0.79 -11.50
C TYR A 61 3.45 0.66 -11.20
N GLU A 62 4.68 1.09 -11.56
CA GLU A 62 5.21 2.38 -11.13
C GLU A 62 4.36 3.56 -11.64
N GLU A 63 4.02 3.55 -12.92
CA GLU A 63 3.26 4.63 -13.58
C GLU A 63 1.89 4.79 -12.92
N GLU A 64 1.08 3.73 -12.92
CA GLU A 64 -0.25 3.74 -12.28
C GLU A 64 -0.18 4.13 -10.79
N PHE A 65 0.80 3.61 -10.06
CA PHE A 65 0.96 3.94 -8.65
C PHE A 65 1.23 5.42 -8.43
N ARG A 66 2.10 6.02 -9.26
CA ARG A 66 2.44 7.44 -9.16
C ARG A 66 1.30 8.35 -9.57
N GLU A 67 0.57 8.01 -10.62
CA GLU A 67 -0.63 8.73 -11.04
C GLU A 67 -1.67 8.75 -9.92
N ARG A 68 -2.00 7.58 -9.34
CA ARG A 68 -2.94 7.48 -8.22
C ARG A 68 -2.45 8.20 -6.97
N LEU A 69 -1.15 8.16 -6.71
CA LEU A 69 -0.54 8.91 -5.60
C LEU A 69 -0.68 10.42 -5.80
N GLN A 70 -0.43 10.91 -7.01
CA GLN A 70 -0.60 12.32 -7.34
C GLN A 70 -2.05 12.76 -7.16
N MET A 71 -3.01 12.03 -7.74
CA MET A 71 -4.44 12.32 -7.58
C MET A 71 -4.87 12.35 -6.11
N LEU A 72 -4.37 11.41 -5.29
CA LEU A 72 -4.67 11.37 -3.86
C LEU A 72 -4.13 12.61 -3.14
N LEU A 73 -2.90 13.02 -3.45
CA LEU A 73 -2.30 14.21 -2.84
C LEU A 73 -3.03 15.47 -3.27
N GLU A 74 -3.40 15.59 -4.55
CA GLU A 74 -4.19 16.71 -5.06
C GLU A 74 -5.52 16.87 -4.30
N GLY A 75 -6.27 15.78 -4.08
CA GLY A 75 -7.51 15.82 -3.29
C GLY A 75 -7.28 16.18 -1.81
N ILE A 76 -6.19 15.71 -1.19
CA ILE A 76 -5.84 16.07 0.20
C ILE A 76 -5.59 17.58 0.34
N TYR A 77 -5.06 18.23 -0.69
CA TYR A 77 -4.74 19.66 -0.68
C TYR A 77 -5.81 20.54 -1.36
N ASP A 78 -6.89 19.96 -1.88
CA ASP A 78 -7.98 20.72 -2.50
C ASP A 78 -8.83 21.42 -1.43
N LEU A 79 -8.80 22.76 -1.42
CA LEU A 79 -9.59 23.57 -0.49
C LEU A 79 -11.10 23.55 -0.81
N GLN A 80 -11.50 23.12 -2.00
CA GLN A 80 -12.91 22.96 -2.38
C GLN A 80 -13.47 21.60 -1.95
N GLU A 81 -12.61 20.63 -1.63
CA GLU A 81 -13.04 19.32 -1.16
C GLU A 81 -13.27 19.36 0.36
N PRO A 82 -14.51 19.22 0.85
CA PRO A 82 -14.78 19.22 2.28
C PRO A 82 -14.22 17.96 2.93
N PHE A 83 -13.71 18.08 4.15
CA PHE A 83 -13.35 16.92 4.94
C PHE A 83 -14.61 16.08 5.24
N THR A 84 -14.59 14.81 4.83
CA THR A 84 -15.69 13.87 5.07
C THR A 84 -15.20 12.64 5.83
N GLN A 85 -16.09 12.03 6.60
CA GLN A 85 -15.74 10.85 7.40
C GLN A 85 -15.54 9.64 6.47
N THR A 86 -14.46 8.89 6.67
CA THR A 86 -14.16 7.70 5.87
C THR A 86 -15.29 6.65 5.90
N PRO A 87 -15.67 6.02 4.78
CA PRO A 87 -16.68 4.96 4.79
C PRO A 87 -16.21 3.69 5.54
N TYR A 88 -14.91 3.55 5.81
CA TYR A 88 -14.33 2.36 6.45
C TYR A 88 -14.37 2.45 7.98
N THR A 89 -15.43 1.90 8.58
CA THR A 89 -15.67 1.95 10.04
C THR A 89 -14.80 1.02 10.87
N GLU A 90 -14.20 0.01 10.24
CA GLU A 90 -13.38 -1.02 10.88
C GLU A 90 -12.16 -0.46 11.64
N LYS A 91 -11.69 0.75 11.29
CA LYS A 91 -10.61 1.44 12.00
C LYS A 91 -11.08 2.45 13.05
N CYS A 92 -12.37 2.80 13.08
CA CYS A 92 -12.92 3.78 14.01
C CYS A 92 -12.68 3.47 15.50
N PRO A 93 -12.68 2.19 15.97
CA PRO A 93 -12.39 1.87 17.36
C PRO A 93 -11.02 2.34 17.85
N TYR A 94 -10.06 2.53 16.92
CA TYR A 94 -8.68 2.93 17.21
C TYR A 94 -8.35 4.34 16.69
N CYS A 95 -9.35 5.12 16.26
CA CYS A 95 -9.13 6.45 15.69
C CYS A 95 -8.97 7.50 16.80
N ASN A 96 -7.83 8.18 16.83
CA ASN A 96 -7.56 9.27 17.78
C ASN A 96 -8.53 10.45 17.63
N PHE A 97 -9.16 10.60 16.47
CA PHE A 97 -10.09 11.68 16.18
C PHE A 97 -11.55 11.33 16.47
N LYS A 98 -11.85 10.14 17.03
CA LYS A 98 -13.23 9.67 17.29
C LYS A 98 -14.07 10.69 18.08
N GLY A 99 -13.45 11.42 19.02
CA GLY A 99 -14.14 12.42 19.84
C GLY A 99 -14.58 13.69 19.10
N ILE A 100 -13.98 14.01 17.95
CA ILE A 100 -14.31 15.18 17.11
C ILE A 100 -14.85 14.77 15.73
N CYS A 101 -14.96 13.46 15.48
CA CYS A 101 -15.36 12.92 14.19
C CYS A 101 -16.87 13.11 13.93
N GLU A 102 -17.67 13.33 14.99
CA GLU A 102 -19.14 13.48 14.93
C GLU A 102 -19.85 12.40 14.09
N ARG A 103 -19.30 11.18 14.12
CA ARG A 103 -19.89 9.98 13.51
C ARG A 103 -20.73 9.23 14.52
#